data_AF-I0GQX2-F1
#
_entry.id   AF-I0GQX2-F1
#
_cell.length_a   1.000
_cell.length_b   1.000
_cell.length_c   1.000
_cell.angle_alpha   90.00
_cell.angle_beta   90.00
_cell.angle_gamma   90.00
#
_symmetry.space_group_name_H-M   'P 1'
#
loop_
_entity.id
_entity.type
_entity.pdbx_description
1 polymer ?
#
loop_
_entity_poly.entity_id
_entity_poly.type
_entity_poly.pdbx_seq_one_letter_code
_entity_poly.pdbx_strand_id
1 'polypeptide(L)' 'MEKFLKEDTRELLGAVMTVNTNARELGEKIVADMKLARQKLGWR' A
#
# COMPACT_ATOMS: atom_id res chain seq x y z
N MET A 1 -12.74 3.68 13.86
CA MET A 1 -12.24 4.53 12.76
C MET A 1 -10.87 4.08 12.27
N GLU A 2 -9.84 3.90 13.11
CA GLU A 2 -8.49 3.53 12.62
C GLU A 2 -8.41 2.18 11.88
N LYS A 3 -9.12 1.14 12.34
CA LYS A 3 -9.12 -0.19 11.69
C LYS A 3 -9.73 -0.16 10.29
N PHE A 4 -10.76 0.67 10.09
CA PHE A 4 -11.44 0.77 8.80
C PHE A 4 -10.47 1.12 7.67
N LEU A 5 -9.69 2.20 7.85
CA LEU A 5 -8.75 2.65 6.83
C LEU A 5 -7.46 1.82 6.76
N LYS A 6 -7.05 1.17 7.86
CA LYS A 6 -5.79 0.41 7.92
C LYS A 6 -5.94 -1.03 7.46
N GLU A 7 -7.12 -1.63 7.60
CA GLU A 7 -7.35 -3.07 7.38
C GLU A 7 -8.58 -3.32 6.50
N ASP A 8 -9.73 -2.74 6.86
CA ASP A 8 -11.03 -3.14 6.29
C ASP A 8 -11.25 -2.64 4.85
N THR A 9 -10.58 -1.57 4.42
CA THR A 9 -10.70 -1.07 3.05
C THR A 9 -10.01 -1.98 2.02
N ARG A 10 -9.21 -2.97 2.43
CA ARG A 10 -8.51 -3.84 1.48
C ARG A 10 -9.49 -4.62 0.61
N GLU A 11 -10.51 -5.20 1.23
CA GLU A 11 -11.50 -6.02 0.51
C GLU A 11 -12.47 -5.15 -0.29
N LEU A 12 -12.83 -3.98 0.23
CA LEU A 12 -13.80 -3.08 -0.41
C LEU A 12 -13.19 -2.23 -1.55
N LEU A 13 -11.99 -1.68 -1.34
CA LEU A 13 -11.36 -0.70 -2.22
C LEU A 13 -10.08 -1.22 -2.88
N GLY A 14 -9.65 -2.44 -2.56
CA GLY A 14 -8.39 -3.02 -3.04
C GLY A 14 -7.13 -2.39 -2.41
N ALA A 15 -7.28 -1.48 -1.45
CA ALA A 15 -6.19 -0.71 -0.87
C ALA A 15 -6.42 -0.39 0.61
N VAL A 16 -5.33 -0.15 1.34
CA VAL A 16 -5.35 0.30 2.75
C VAL A 16 -4.44 1.49 2.94
N MET A 17 -4.81 2.36 3.87
CA MET A 17 -3.98 3.49 4.29
C MET A 17 -2.81 2.98 5.13
N THR A 18 -1.60 3.18 4.63
CA THR A 18 -0.37 2.93 5.38
C THR A 18 0.08 4.23 6.05
N VAL A 19 0.22 4.20 7.39
CA VAL A 19 0.73 5.34 8.17
C VAL A 19 2.04 4.91 8.82
N ASN A 20 3.15 5.54 8.44
CA ASN A 20 4.46 5.34 9.05
C ASN A 20 5.12 6.72 9.26
N THR A 21 5.59 6.99 10.47
CA THR A 21 6.27 8.25 10.84
C THR A 21 7.72 8.30 10.35
N ASN A 22 8.32 7.15 10.03
CA ASN A 22 9.62 7.06 9.37
C ASN A 22 9.45 7.24 7.87
N ALA A 23 9.87 8.41 7.36
CA ALA A 23 9.75 8.75 5.95
C ALA A 23 10.53 7.81 5.02
N ARG A 24 11.67 7.26 5.48
CA ARG A 24 12.49 6.35 4.66
C ARG A 24 11.78 5.02 4.45
N GLU A 25 11.32 4.41 5.53
CA GLU A 25 10.58 3.14 5.47
C GLU A 25 9.27 3.29 4.69
N LEU A 26 8.57 4.42 4.85
CA LEU A 26 7.38 4.73 4.07
C LEU A 26 7.69 4.79 2.57
N GLY A 27 8.77 5.48 2.20
CA GLY A 27 9.23 5.56 0.82
C GLY A 27 9.59 4.19 0.23
N GLU A 28 10.34 3.38 0.97
CA GLU A 28 10.70 2.01 0.56
C GLU A 28 9.45 1.15 0.32
N LYS A 29 8.45 1.26 1.19
CA LYS A 29 7.17 0.57 1.03
C LYS A 29 6.38 1.04 -0.18
N ILE A 30 6.29 2.35 -0.43
CA ILE A 30 5.61 2.90 -1.61
C ILE A 30 6.23 2.34 -2.90
N VAL A 31 7.57 2.33 -2.98
CA VAL A 31 8.28 1.78 -4.15
C VAL A 31 8.01 0.28 -4.32
N ALA A 32 8.01 -0.49 -3.23
CA ALA A 32 7.71 -1.92 -3.27
C ALA A 32 6.27 -2.19 -3.75
N ASP A 33 5.29 -1.45 -3.21
CA ASP A 33 3.87 -1.60 -3.59
C ASP A 33 3.65 -1.26 -5.07
N MET A 34 4.32 -0.21 -5.58
CA MET A 34 4.28 0.14 -7.01
C MET A 34 4.91 -0.95 -7.89
N LYS A 35 6.03 -1.54 -7.48
CA LYS A 35 6.66 -2.65 -8.23
C LYS A 35 5.72 -3.86 -8.32
N LEU A 36 5.07 -4.21 -7.22
CA LEU A 36 4.07 -5.29 -7.20
C LEU A 36 2.87 -4.98 -8.10
N ALA A 37 2.37 -3.74 -8.09
CA ALA A 37 1.29 -3.31 -8.97
C ALA A 37 1.70 -3.43 -10.44
N ARG A 38 2.92 -2.99 -10.80
CA ARG A 38 3.46 -3.13 -12.17
C ARG A 38 3.56 -4.58 -12.61
N GLN A 39 4.06 -5.47 -11.74
CA GLN A 39 4.14 -6.90 -12.03
C GLN A 39 2.78 -7.52 -12.31
N LYS A 40 1.74 -7.16 -11.54
CA LYS A 40 0.36 -7.61 -11.76
C LYS A 40 -0.21 -7.16 -13.11
N LEU A 41 0.25 -6.02 -13.62
CA LEU A 41 -0.09 -5.51 -14.95
C LEU A 41 0.77 -6.10 -16.07
N GLY A 42 1.70 -7.01 -15.76
CA GLY A 42 2.63 -7.60 -16.73
C GLY A 42 3.75 -6.65 -17.17
N TRP A 43 3.94 -5.53 -16.47
CA TRP A 43 5.00 -4.57 -16.80
C TRP A 43 6.33 -5.08 -16.23
N ARG A 44 7.31 -5.30 -17.09
CA ARG A 44 8.70 -5.59 -16.71
C ARG A 44 9.43 -4.33 -16.22
#